data_AF-A0A919R3B2-F1
#
_entry.id   AF-A0A919R3B2-F1
#
_cell.length_a   1.000
_cell.length_b   1.000
_cell.length_c   1.000
_cell.angle_alpha   90.00
_cell.angle_beta   90.00
_cell.angle_gamma   90.00
#
_symmetry.space_group_name_H-M   'P 1'
#
loop_
_entity.id
_entity.type
_entity.pdbx_description
1 polymer ?
#
loop_
_entity_poly.entity_id
_entity_poly.type
_entity_poly.pdbx_seq_one_letter_code
_entity_poly.pdbx_strand_id
1 'polypeptide(L)'
;MVLGLSLLGGQGVGVAVLAAIAISNIPEGLSSAAGMKQAGRGPGYVFGVWGGIAAASGAAALVGFVALRDASPATVAVITAVAAGAILCMVADTMIPEAFERAHVLTGLIATAGFLTAFSVERLGS
;
A
#
# COMPACT_ATOMS: atom_id res chain seq x y z
N MET A 1 -3.71 1.77 9.12
CA MET A 1 -4.59 2.39 10.14
C MET A 1 -6.03 2.52 9.64
N VAL A 2 -6.30 3.10 8.46
CA VAL A 2 -7.65 3.16 7.85
C VAL A 2 -8.28 1.77 7.64
N LEU A 3 -7.52 0.79 7.15
CA LEU A 3 -7.99 -0.60 6.98
C LEU A 3 -8.44 -1.29 8.29
N GLY A 4 -7.85 -0.91 9.43
CA GLY A 4 -8.19 -1.50 10.73
C GLY A 4 -9.55 -1.05 11.28
N LEU A 5 -9.94 0.20 10.99
CA LEU A 5 -11.28 0.70 11.34
C LEU A 5 -12.37 0.12 10.42
N SER A 6 -12.08 -0.05 9.12
CA SER A 6 -13.04 -0.59 8.16
C SER A 6 -13.39 -2.07 8.41
N LEU A 7 -12.44 -2.87 8.92
CA LEU A 7 -12.68 -4.28 9.28
C LEU A 7 -13.56 -4.45 10.52
N LEU A 8 -13.50 -3.52 11.48
CA LEU A 8 -14.34 -3.53 12.68
C LEU A 8 -15.80 -3.12 12.40
N GLY A 9 -16.06 -2.44 11.27
CA GLY A 9 -17.39 -1.98 10.86
C GLY A 9 -18.27 -3.05 10.19
N GLY A 10 -17.79 -4.29 9.99
CA GLY A 10 -18.58 -5.39 9.42
C GLY A 10 -18.97 -5.23 7.94
N GLN A 11 -18.49 -4.20 7.25
CA GLN A 11 -18.75 -3.98 5.82
C GLN A 11 -17.60 -4.56 4.99
N GLY A 12 -17.90 -5.48 4.08
CA GLY A 12 -16.94 -6.32 3.34
C GLY A 12 -15.88 -5.57 2.49
N VAL A 13 -15.99 -4.25 2.40
CA VAL A 13 -15.04 -3.34 1.73
C VAL A 13 -13.60 -3.53 2.24
N GLY A 14 -13.41 -3.74 3.55
CA GLY A 14 -12.07 -3.90 4.13
C GLY A 14 -11.32 -5.12 3.58
N VAL A 15 -12.02 -6.24 3.36
CA VAL A 15 -11.41 -7.48 2.87
C VAL A 15 -11.09 -7.39 1.37
N ALA A 16 -11.98 -6.77 0.60
CA ALA A 16 -11.79 -6.63 -0.84
C ALA A 16 -10.61 -5.70 -1.19
N VAL A 17 -10.48 -4.57 -0.48
CA VAL A 17 -9.33 -3.67 -0.61
C VAL A 17 -8.04 -4.35 -0.15
N LEU A 18 -8.09 -5.13 0.93
CA LEU A 18 -6.91 -5.84 1.43
C LEU A 18 -6.45 -6.94 0.45
N ALA A 19 -7.39 -7.65 -0.18
CA ALA A 19 -7.10 -8.60 -1.26
C ALA A 19 -6.51 -7.90 -2.48
N ALA A 20 -7.05 -6.76 -2.89
CA ALA A 20 -6.50 -5.97 -4.01
C ALA A 20 -5.06 -5.52 -3.73
N ILE A 21 -4.78 -4.98 -2.54
CA ILE A 21 -3.43 -4.58 -2.11
C ILE A 21 -2.49 -5.78 -2.12
N ALA A 22 -2.92 -6.93 -1.59
CA ALA A 22 -2.10 -8.15 -1.57
C ALA A 22 -1.76 -8.62 -2.99
N ILE A 23 -2.73 -8.62 -3.91
CA ILE A 23 -2.53 -9.00 -5.31
C ILE A 23 -1.56 -8.04 -6.00
N SER A 24 -1.65 -6.73 -5.77
CA SER A 24 -0.72 -5.73 -6.35
C SER A 24 0.70 -5.81 -5.77
N ASN A 25 0.84 -6.17 -4.49
CA ASN A 25 2.15 -6.30 -3.84
C ASN A 25 2.95 -7.53 -4.30
N ILE A 26 2.29 -8.59 -4.78
CA ILE A 26 2.99 -9.81 -5.24
C ILE A 26 3.88 -9.52 -6.48
N PRO A 27 3.39 -8.90 -7.57
CA PRO A 27 4.20 -8.49 -8.71
C PRO A 27 5.36 -7.55 -8.33
N GLU A 28 5.11 -6.58 -7.45
CA GLU A 28 6.14 -5.65 -6.97
C GLU A 28 7.20 -6.36 -6.15
N GLY A 29 6.79 -7.26 -5.26
CA GLY A 29 7.68 -8.11 -4.48
C GLY A 29 8.57 -9.00 -5.36
N LEU A 30 7.99 -9.60 -6.40
CA LEU A 30 8.71 -10.40 -7.38
C LEU A 30 9.67 -9.54 -8.23
N SER A 31 9.25 -8.35 -8.66
CA SER A 31 10.09 -7.40 -9.40
C SER A 31 11.28 -6.93 -8.57
N SER A 32 11.05 -6.59 -7.30
CA SER A 32 12.09 -6.18 -6.33
C SER A 32 13.06 -7.33 -6.02
N ALA A 33 12.55 -8.54 -5.80
CA ALA A 33 13.37 -9.73 -5.62
C ALA A 33 14.18 -10.08 -6.86
N ALA A 34 13.60 -9.94 -8.06
CA ALA A 34 14.28 -10.16 -9.33
C ALA A 34 15.38 -9.12 -9.57
N GLY A 35 15.15 -7.85 -9.25
CA GLY A 35 16.16 -6.79 -9.31
C GLY A 35 17.33 -7.04 -8.35
N MET A 36 17.05 -7.47 -7.11
CA MET A 36 18.10 -7.85 -6.15
C MET A 36 18.90 -9.07 -6.60
N LYS A 37 18.24 -10.07 -7.20
CA LYS A 37 18.93 -11.23 -7.79
C LYS A 37 19.81 -10.85 -8.99
N GLN A 38 19.34 -9.95 -9.85
CA GLN A 38 20.13 -9.40 -10.96
C GLN A 38 21.34 -8.59 -10.46
N ALA A 39 21.21 -7.93 -9.31
CA ALA A 39 22.32 -7.27 -8.61
C ALA A 39 23.26 -8.24 -7.85
N GLY A 40 23.12 -9.56 -8.04
CA GLY A 40 23.97 -10.58 -7.41
C GLY A 40 23.69 -10.85 -5.93
N ARG A 41 22.58 -10.35 -5.37
CA ARG A 41 22.22 -10.59 -3.96
C ARG A 41 21.60 -11.98 -3.79
N GLY A 42 22.07 -12.74 -2.80
CA GLY A 42 21.55 -14.06 -2.48
C GLY A 42 20.14 -14.03 -1.87
N PRO A 43 19.39 -15.16 -1.90
CA PRO A 43 18.02 -15.24 -1.41
C PRO A 43 17.87 -14.86 0.07
N GLY A 44 18.87 -15.19 0.92
CA GLY A 44 18.86 -14.81 2.34
C GLY A 44 18.88 -13.29 2.57
N TYR A 45 19.52 -12.52 1.69
CA TYR A 45 19.51 -11.05 1.76
C TYR A 45 18.12 -10.50 1.43
N VAL A 46 17.47 -11.05 0.39
CA VAL A 46 16.11 -10.65 -0.01
C VAL A 46 15.12 -10.94 1.13
N PHE A 47 15.11 -12.15 1.68
CA PHE A 47 14.26 -12.49 2.82
C PHE A 47 14.58 -11.64 4.06
N GLY A 48 15.85 -11.31 4.31
CA GLY A 48 16.25 -10.44 5.42
C GLY A 48 15.72 -9.02 5.28
N VAL A 49 15.82 -8.42 4.09
CA VAL A 49 15.29 -7.07 3.83
C VAL A 49 13.77 -7.05 3.95
N TRP A 50 13.07 -8.00 3.30
CA TRP A 50 11.60 -8.08 3.37
C TRP A 50 11.10 -8.38 4.78
N GLY A 51 11.76 -9.29 5.50
CA GLY A 51 11.46 -9.59 6.89
C GLY A 51 11.70 -8.38 7.80
N GLY A 52 12.78 -7.62 7.56
CA GLY A 52 13.08 -6.38 8.27
C GLY A 52 12.03 -5.31 8.04
N ILE A 53 11.60 -5.10 6.79
CA ILE A 53 10.53 -4.16 6.43
C ILE A 53 9.20 -4.58 7.09
N ALA A 54 8.86 -5.87 7.04
CA ALA A 54 7.64 -6.38 7.66
C ALA A 54 7.66 -6.20 9.18
N ALA A 55 8.78 -6.51 9.83
CA ALA A 55 8.96 -6.34 11.28
C ALA A 55 8.91 -4.86 11.68
N ALA A 56 9.61 -3.98 10.94
CA ALA A 56 9.59 -2.54 11.19
C ALA A 56 8.19 -1.94 10.99
N SER A 57 7.49 -2.34 9.93
CA SER A 57 6.11 -1.95 9.67
C SER A 57 5.16 -2.42 10.77
N GLY A 58 5.31 -3.66 11.22
CA GLY A 58 4.53 -4.23 12.32
C GLY A 58 4.78 -3.50 13.64
N ALA A 59 6.05 -3.21 13.96
CA ALA A 59 6.43 -2.45 15.14
C ALA A 59 5.89 -1.01 15.08
N ALA A 60 6.01 -0.33 13.93
CA ALA A 60 5.47 1.01 13.74
C ALA A 60 3.94 1.04 13.88
N ALA A 61 3.24 0.03 13.33
CA ALA A 61 1.79 -0.11 13.50
C ALA A 61 1.40 -0.35 14.96
N LEU A 62 2.15 -1.19 15.69
CA LEU A 62 1.92 -1.45 17.11
C LEU A 62 2.14 -0.19 17.95
N VAL A 63 3.24 0.53 17.73
CA VAL A 63 3.53 1.80 18.40
C VAL A 63 2.45 2.83 18.08
N GLY A 64 2.05 2.96 16.82
CA GLY A 64 0.96 3.83 16.40
C GLY A 64 -0.35 3.48 17.11
N PHE A 65 -0.70 2.19 17.19
CA PHE A 65 -1.90 1.74 17.90
C PHE A 65 -1.85 2.09 19.40
N VAL A 66 -0.75 1.79 20.09
CA VAL A 66 -0.61 2.08 21.52
C VAL A 66 -0.62 3.59 21.80
N ALA A 67 0.05 4.39 20.95
CA ALA A 67 0.11 5.84 21.11
C ALA A 67 -1.21 6.55 20.77
N LEU A 68 -2.02 5.99 19.86
CA LEU A 68 -3.23 6.62 19.34
C LEU A 68 -4.54 6.03 19.89
N ARG A 69 -4.48 4.99 20.74
CA ARG A 69 -5.68 4.31 21.28
C ARG A 69 -6.63 5.24 22.05
N ASP A 70 -6.09 6.25 22.73
CA ASP A 70 -6.83 7.22 23.54
C ASP A 70 -6.91 8.61 22.85
N ALA A 71 -6.51 8.69 21.58
CA ALA A 71 -6.43 9.95 20.85
C ALA A 71 -7.82 10.45 20.41
N SER A 72 -7.99 11.77 20.41
CA SER A 72 -9.23 12.39 19.95
C SER A 72 -9.49 12.12 18.45
N PRO A 73 -10.74 12.10 17.98
CA PRO A 73 -11.07 11.95 16.57
C PRO A 73 -10.38 12.99 15.67
N ALA A 74 -10.18 14.22 16.17
CA ALA A 74 -9.49 15.28 15.45
C ALA A 74 -8.00 14.94 15.22
N THR A 75 -7.32 14.39 16.23
CA THR A 75 -5.92 13.96 16.12
C THR A 75 -5.76 12.84 15.10
N VAL A 76 -6.67 11.85 15.12
CA VAL A 76 -6.68 10.76 14.13
C VAL A 76 -6.93 11.30 12.73
N ALA A 77 -7.83 12.26 12.56
CA ALA A 77 -8.09 12.90 11.27
C ALA A 77 -6.86 13.63 10.73
N VAL A 78 -6.16 14.41 11.56
CA VAL A 78 -4.93 15.11 11.16
C VAL A 78 -3.84 14.13 10.73
N ILE A 79 -3.59 13.08 11.52
CA ILE A 79 -2.57 12.07 11.18
C ILE A 79 -2.94 11.34 9.89
N THR A 80 -4.22 11.02 9.71
CA THR A 80 -4.71 10.38 8.47
C THR A 80 -4.54 11.31 7.27
N ALA A 81 -4.83 12.60 7.41
CA ALA A 81 -4.65 13.59 6.35
C ALA A 81 -3.16 13.75 5.97
N VAL A 82 -2.26 13.80 6.96
CA VAL A 82 -0.81 13.84 6.73
C VAL A 82 -0.34 12.57 6.02
N ALA A 83 -0.79 11.39 6.44
CA ALA A 83 -0.46 10.13 5.78
C ALA A 83 -0.97 10.08 4.32
N ALA A 84 -2.19 10.57 4.07
CA ALA A 84 -2.73 10.68 2.71
C ALA A 84 -1.88 11.63 1.84
N GLY A 85 -1.44 12.76 2.39
CA GLY A 85 -0.53 13.69 1.70
C GLY A 85 0.82 13.08 1.38
N ALA A 86 1.39 12.27 2.28
CA ALA A 86 2.64 11.56 2.03
C ALA A 86 2.51 10.52 0.90
N ILE A 87 1.39 9.78 0.85
CA ILE A 87 1.09 8.86 -0.25
C ILE A 87 0.95 9.64 -1.57
N LEU A 88 0.27 10.79 -1.55
CA LEU A 88 0.11 11.63 -2.73
C LEU A 88 1.46 12.13 -3.27
N CYS A 89 2.37 12.57 -2.38
CA CYS A 89 3.72 12.99 -2.73
C CYS A 89 4.50 11.85 -3.38
N MET A 90 4.47 10.64 -2.79
CA MET A 90 5.12 9.46 -3.35
C MET A 90 4.58 9.11 -4.73
N VAL A 91 3.25 9.14 -4.91
CA VAL A 91 2.63 8.89 -6.22
C VAL A 91 3.10 9.91 -7.24
N ALA A 92 3.12 11.20 -6.89
CA ALA A 92 3.51 12.28 -7.78
C ALA A 92 4.99 12.25 -8.16
N ASP A 93 5.88 12.05 -7.18
CA ASP A 93 7.31 12.21 -7.36
C ASP A 93 7.99 10.97 -7.93
N THR A 94 7.46 9.77 -7.64
CA THR A 94 8.11 8.52 -8.06
C THR A 94 7.22 7.65 -8.93
N MET A 95 5.98 7.35 -8.51
CA MET A 95 5.18 6.33 -9.19
C MET A 95 4.69 6.80 -10.56
N ILE A 96 4.25 8.04 -10.69
CA ILE A 96 3.79 8.61 -11.97
C ILE A 96 4.97 8.63 -12.98
N PRO A 97 6.13 9.24 -12.68
CA PRO A 97 7.27 9.24 -13.60
C PRO A 97 7.69 7.84 -14.04
N GLU A 98 7.86 6.90 -13.10
CA GLU A 98 8.29 5.54 -13.41
C GLU A 98 7.27 4.80 -14.30
N ALA A 99 5.97 4.96 -14.02
CA ALA A 99 4.93 4.34 -14.82
C ALA A 99 4.91 4.91 -16.26
N PHE A 100 5.11 6.22 -16.42
CA PHE A 100 5.21 6.87 -17.72
C PHE A 100 6.46 6.44 -18.50
N GLU A 101 7.59 6.19 -17.83
CA GLU A 101 8.80 5.65 -18.47
C GLU A 101 8.60 4.23 -19.00
N ARG A 102 7.88 3.38 -18.26
CA ARG A 102 7.68 1.97 -18.63
C ARG A 102 6.56 1.73 -19.63
N ALA A 103 5.45 2.45 -19.52
CA ALA A 103 4.22 2.17 -20.28
C ALA A 103 3.76 3.32 -21.19
N HIS A 104 4.39 4.49 -21.12
CA HIS A 104 4.09 5.68 -21.94
C HIS A 104 2.58 5.96 -22.06
N VAL A 105 2.01 5.84 -23.26
CA VAL A 105 0.60 6.14 -23.57
C VAL A 105 -0.37 5.18 -22.87
N LEU A 106 0.05 3.95 -22.56
CA LEU A 106 -0.79 2.97 -21.86
C LEU A 106 -0.89 3.24 -20.35
N THR A 107 -0.03 4.08 -19.79
CA THR A 107 0.01 4.40 -18.35
C THR A 107 -1.35 4.91 -17.85
N GLY A 108 -1.92 5.90 -18.53
CA GLY A 108 -3.21 6.48 -18.15
C GLY A 108 -4.35 5.48 -18.27
N LEU A 109 -4.33 4.61 -19.28
CA LEU A 109 -5.35 3.59 -19.49
C LEU A 109 -5.29 2.49 -18.43
N ILE A 110 -4.08 2.04 -18.07
CA ILE A 110 -3.86 1.05 -17.00
C ILE A 110 -4.24 1.64 -15.64
N ALA A 111 -3.85 2.89 -15.34
CA ALA A 111 -4.21 3.56 -14.10
C ALA A 111 -5.74 3.74 -13.98
N THR A 112 -6.40 4.16 -15.06
CA THR A 112 -7.86 4.30 -15.10
C THR A 112 -8.56 2.96 -14.96
N ALA A 113 -8.08 1.92 -15.64
CA ALA A 113 -8.62 0.57 -15.51
C ALA A 113 -8.47 0.05 -14.07
N GLY A 114 -7.28 0.18 -13.47
CA GLY A 114 -7.03 -0.19 -12.08
C GLY A 114 -7.94 0.55 -11.10
N PHE A 115 -8.11 1.86 -11.28
CA PHE A 115 -9.04 2.67 -10.48
C PHE A 115 -10.48 2.20 -10.64
N LEU A 116 -10.96 1.99 -11.87
CA LEU A 116 -12.32 1.50 -12.12
C LEU A 116 -12.56 0.11 -11.54
N THR A 117 -11.56 -0.78 -11.61
CA THR A 117 -11.64 -2.10 -10.98
C THR A 117 -11.74 -1.97 -9.46
N ALA A 118 -10.86 -1.19 -8.83
CA ALA A 118 -10.91 -0.95 -7.39
C ALA A 118 -12.25 -0.34 -6.95
N PHE A 119 -12.73 0.66 -7.68
CA PHE A 119 -14.02 1.31 -7.43
C PHE A 119 -15.21 0.36 -7.61
N SER A 120 -15.17 -0.50 -8.63
CA SER A 120 -16.22 -1.50 -8.85
C SER A 120 -16.25 -2.54 -7.74
N VAL A 121 -15.07 -2.98 -7.28
CA VAL A 121 -14.91 -3.89 -6.14
C VAL A 121 -15.43 -3.25 -4.85
N GLU A 122 -15.15 -1.97 -4.62
CA GLU A 122 -15.70 -1.21 -3.49
C GLU A 122 -17.23 -1.17 -3.54
N ARG A 123 -17.80 -0.83 -4.71
CA ARG A 123 -19.26 -0.78 -4.93
C ARG A 123 -19.97 -2.12 -4.84
N LEU A 124 -19.30 -3.22 -5.15
CA LEU A 124 -19.85 -4.58 -5.03
C LEU A 124 -19.75 -5.13 -3.60
N GLY A 125 -18.86 -4.56 -2.78
CA GLY A 125 -18.65 -4.92 -1.36
C GLY A 125 -19.42 -4.05 -0.35
N SER A 126 -20.12 -3.00 -0.82
CA SER A 126 -21.02 -2.12 -0.05
C SER A 126 -22.48 -2.54 -0.18
#